data_AF-A0A0Q4EGL5-F1
#
_entry.id   AF-A0A0Q4EGL5-F1
#
_cell.length_a   1.000
_cell.length_b   1.000
_cell.length_c   1.000
_cell.angle_alpha   90.00
_cell.angle_beta   90.00
_cell.angle_gamma   90.00
#
_symmetry.space_group_name_H-M   'P 1'
#
loop_
_entity.id
_entity.type
_entity.pdbx_description
1 polymer ?
#
loop_
_entity_poly.entity_id
_entity_poly.type
_entity_poly.pdbx_seq_one_letter_code
_entity_poly.pdbx_strand_id
1 'polypeptide(L)'
;MKIYEKIREYSKGKGETMKHIADGYGVTPQSIQLYFSGKNAMPLSFLSWYIETHPDIDLYALFSKEQQNIVSEPNAEYRRKSKSDIIDRIVTILEKEL
;
A
#
# COMPACT_ATOMS: atom_id res chain seq x y z
N MET A 1 -12.75 5.70 -1.50
CA MET A 1 -12.19 4.39 -1.87
C MET A 1 -11.58 3.75 -0.63
N LYS A 2 -11.85 2.47 -0.40
CA LYS A 2 -11.19 1.70 0.67
C LYS A 2 -9.74 1.41 0.27
N ILE A 3 -8.90 1.08 1.26
CA ILE A 3 -7.46 0.90 1.04
C ILE A 3 -7.13 -0.17 -0.01
N TYR A 4 -7.86 -1.29 0.00
CA TYR A 4 -7.64 -2.36 -0.98
C TYR A 4 -7.95 -1.91 -2.42
N GLU A 5 -8.87 -0.95 -2.61
CA GLU A 5 -9.20 -0.39 -3.91
C GLU A 5 -8.09 0.54 -4.38
N LYS A 6 -7.57 1.39 -3.48
CA LYS A 6 -6.46 2.31 -3.80
C LYS A 6 -5.20 1.54 -4.20
N ILE A 7 -4.85 0.50 -3.44
CA ILE A 7 -3.71 -0.39 -3.76
C ILE A 7 -3.93 -1.08 -5.10
N ARG A 8 -5.12 -1.64 -5.34
CA ARG A 8 -5.44 -2.30 -6.60
C ARG A 8 -5.32 -1.37 -7.81
N GLU A 9 -5.82 -0.14 -7.72
CA GLU A 9 -5.72 0.82 -8.82
C GLU A 9 -4.28 1.28 -9.04
N TYR A 10 -3.50 1.47 -7.98
CA TYR A 10 -2.06 1.74 -8.09
C TYR A 10 -1.32 0.58 -8.79
N SER A 11 -1.55 -0.68 -8.36
CA SER A 11 -0.95 -1.86 -8.97
C SER A 11 -1.29 -1.96 -10.46
N LYS A 12 -2.54 -1.69 -10.84
CA LYS A 12 -2.97 -1.65 -12.25
C LYS A 12 -2.24 -0.55 -13.04
N GLY A 13 -2.09 0.63 -12.47
CA GLY A 13 -1.37 1.75 -13.09
C GLY A 13 0.10 1.44 -13.36
N LYS A 14 0.72 0.58 -12.53
CA LYS A 14 2.08 0.07 -12.71
C LYS A 14 2.17 -1.16 -13.63
N GLY A 15 1.05 -1.71 -14.07
CA GLY A 15 1.02 -2.94 -14.87
C GLY A 15 1.37 -4.21 -14.06
N GLU A 16 1.29 -4.16 -12.74
CA GLU A 16 1.57 -5.32 -11.90
C GLU A 16 0.47 -6.37 -12.04
N THR A 17 0.88 -7.62 -12.19
CA THR A 17 -0.04 -8.75 -12.19
C THR A 17 -0.17 -9.33 -10.79
N MET A 18 -1.33 -9.92 -10.48
CA MET A 18 -1.55 -10.62 -9.20
C MET A 18 -0.49 -11.70 -8.97
N LYS A 19 -0.03 -12.35 -10.05
CA LYS A 19 1.05 -13.34 -9.99
C LYS A 19 2.36 -12.72 -9.54
N HIS A 20 2.75 -11.58 -10.12
CA HIS A 20 3.98 -10.88 -9.74
C HIS A 20 3.99 -10.45 -8.27
N ILE A 21 2.87 -9.88 -7.80
CA ILE A 21 2.71 -9.44 -6.41
C ILE A 21 2.76 -10.65 -5.46
N ALA A 22 2.11 -11.75 -5.84
CA ALA A 22 2.07 -12.98 -5.05
C ALA A 22 3.46 -13.63 -4.93
N ASP A 23 4.19 -13.71 -6.05
CA ASP A 23 5.56 -14.24 -6.09
C ASP A 23 6.51 -13.39 -5.23
N GLY A 24 6.38 -12.06 -5.28
CA GLY A 24 7.21 -11.14 -4.49
C GLY A 24 6.95 -11.20 -2.98
N TYR A 25 5.69 -11.38 -2.56
CA TYR A 25 5.33 -11.46 -1.15
C TYR A 25 5.48 -12.88 -0.57
N GLY A 26 5.43 -13.91 -1.42
CA GLY A 26 5.49 -15.31 -1.01
C GLY A 26 4.13 -15.92 -0.66
N VAL A 27 3.08 -15.57 -1.40
CA VAL A 27 1.72 -16.14 -1.25
C VAL A 27 1.15 -16.59 -2.58
N THR A 28 -0.06 -17.16 -2.58
CA THR A 28 -0.73 -17.50 -3.83
C THR A 28 -1.41 -16.29 -4.49
N PRO A 29 -1.55 -16.26 -5.83
CA PRO A 29 -2.29 -15.21 -6.53
C PRO A 29 -3.75 -15.07 -6.05
N GLN A 30 -4.37 -16.17 -5.62
CA GLN A 30 -5.71 -16.17 -5.04
C GLN A 30 -5.77 -15.36 -3.74
N SER A 31 -4.74 -15.43 -2.88
CA SER A 31 -4.65 -14.63 -1.66
C SER A 31 -4.64 -13.14 -1.97
N ILE A 32 -3.84 -12.71 -2.95
CA ILE A 32 -3.79 -11.31 -3.40
C ILE A 32 -5.16 -10.87 -3.95
N GLN A 33 -5.82 -11.72 -4.74
CA GLN A 33 -7.17 -11.43 -5.25
C GLN A 33 -8.20 -11.27 -4.12
N LEU A 34 -8.11 -12.06 -3.05
CA LEU A 34 -8.98 -11.94 -1.88
C LEU A 34 -8.72 -10.62 -1.12
N TYR A 35 -7.47 -10.19 -1.00
CA TYR A 35 -7.13 -8.89 -0.41
C TYR A 35 -7.69 -7.74 -1.26
N PHE A 36 -7.49 -7.79 -2.58
CA PHE A 36 -7.87 -6.72 -3.51
C PHE A 36 -9.37 -6.66 -3.79
N SER A 37 -10.12 -7.70 -3.45
CA SER A 37 -11.59 -7.71 -3.48
C SER A 37 -12.22 -7.27 -2.16
N GLY A 38 -11.42 -7.06 -1.11
CA GLY A 38 -11.91 -6.73 0.23
C GLY A 38 -12.66 -7.87 0.92
N LYS A 39 -12.62 -9.09 0.36
CA LYS A 39 -13.21 -10.29 0.97
C LYS A 39 -12.41 -10.76 2.18
N ASN A 40 -11.09 -10.62 2.11
CA ASN A 40 -10.20 -10.83 3.24
C ASN A 40 -9.59 -9.51 3.69
N ALA A 41 -9.43 -9.36 5.00
CA ALA A 41 -8.62 -8.29 5.56
C ALA A 41 -7.18 -8.39 5.02
N MET A 42 -6.64 -7.26 4.61
CA MET A 42 -5.27 -7.19 4.14
C MET A 42 -4.33 -7.18 5.36
N PRO A 43 -3.39 -8.13 5.47
CA PRO A 43 -2.46 -8.16 6.59
C PRO A 43 -1.59 -6.90 6.64
N LEU A 44 -1.30 -6.41 7.86
CA LEU A 44 -0.35 -5.30 8.04
C LEU A 44 1.05 -5.64 7.49
N SER A 45 1.46 -6.90 7.58
CA SER A 45 2.71 -7.38 6.99
C SER A 45 2.73 -7.26 5.47
N PHE A 46 1.59 -7.51 4.81
CA PHE A 46 1.46 -7.30 3.36
C PHE A 46 1.53 -5.82 3.02
N LEU A 47 0.81 -4.97 3.76
CA LEU A 47 0.85 -3.52 3.56
C LEU A 47 2.27 -2.98 3.70
N SER A 48 2.97 -3.34 4.78
CA SER A 48 4.35 -2.94 5.03
C SER A 48 5.27 -3.38 3.89
N TRP A 49 5.21 -4.67 3.49
CA TRP A 49 5.98 -5.17 2.36
C TRP A 49 5.65 -4.46 1.04
N TYR A 50 4.37 -4.18 0.78
CA TYR A 50 3.93 -3.54 -0.45
C TYR A 50 4.48 -2.11 -0.57
N ILE A 51 4.48 -1.37 0.55
CA ILE A 51 5.05 -0.02 0.66
C ILE A 51 6.57 -0.04 0.51
N GLU A 52 7.26 -1.02 1.08
CA GLU A 52 8.71 -1.17 0.91
C GLU A 52 9.10 -1.45 -0.54
N THR A 53 8.29 -2.22 -1.24
CA THR A 53 8.51 -2.58 -2.64
C THR A 53 8.14 -1.43 -3.59
N HIS A 54 7.21 -0.58 -3.17
CA HIS A 54 6.71 0.58 -3.92
C HIS A 54 6.94 1.88 -3.12
N PRO A 55 8.19 2.36 -2.99
CA PRO A 55 8.50 3.54 -2.18
C PRO A 55 7.89 4.84 -2.72
N ASP A 56 7.48 4.84 -3.99
CA ASP A 56 6.77 5.94 -4.65
C ASP A 56 5.27 5.97 -4.34
N ILE A 57 4.75 4.97 -3.61
CA ILE A 57 3.35 4.99 -3.17
C ILE A 57 3.17 6.01 -2.03
N ASP A 58 2.24 6.95 -2.23
CA ASP A 58 1.94 7.92 -1.18
C ASP A 58 1.06 7.28 -0.09
N LEU A 59 1.66 7.14 1.10
CA LEU A 59 1.00 6.65 2.31
C LEU A 59 -0.15 7.54 2.75
N TYR A 60 -0.04 8.86 2.60
CA TYR A 60 -1.14 9.76 2.93
C TYR A 60 -2.31 9.54 1.99
N ALA A 61 -2.06 9.45 0.67
CA ALA A 61 -3.10 9.11 -0.29
C ALA A 61 -3.76 7.74 -0.02
N LEU A 62 -3.01 6.74 0.46
CA LEU A 62 -3.54 5.41 0.79
C LEU A 62 -4.48 5.43 2.01
N PHE A 63 -4.08 6.08 3.10
CA PHE A 63 -4.74 5.95 4.40
C PHE A 63 -5.59 7.16 4.81
N SER A 64 -5.41 8.33 4.19
CA SER A 64 -6.25 9.51 4.44
C SER A 64 -7.71 9.24 4.05
N LYS A 65 -8.65 9.62 4.93
CA LYS A 65 -10.09 9.68 4.62
C LYS A 65 -10.43 10.91 3.78
N GLU A 66 -9.65 11.98 3.92
CA GLU A 66 -9.81 13.19 3.11
C GLU A 66 -9.16 12.98 1.73
N GLN A 67 -9.99 13.06 0.68
CA GLN A 67 -9.51 13.04 -0.71
C GLN A 67 -8.61 14.26 -0.94
N GLN A 68 -7.29 14.07 -0.94
CA GLN A 68 -6.37 15.10 -1.40
C GLN A 68 -5.90 14.79 -2.82
N ASN A 69 -6.16 15.74 -3.71
CA ASN A 69 -5.60 15.81 -5.06
C ASN A 69 -4.09 15.63 -4.98
N ILE A 70 -3.56 14.59 -5.63
CA ILE A 70 -2.13 14.30 -5.68
C ILE A 70 -1.48 15.37 -6.56
N VAL A 71 -0.80 16.34 -5.96
CA VAL A 71 0.17 17.20 -6.64
C VAL A 71 1.51 16.45 -6.61
N SER A 72 2.01 16.07 -7.78
CA SER A 72 3.30 15.38 -7.90
C SER A 72 4.44 16.33 -7.55
N GLU A 73 5.11 16.13 -6.42
CA GLU A 73 6.37 16.82 -6.12
C GLU A 73 7.57 16.05 -6.72
N PRO A 74 8.51 16.71 -7.44
CA PRO A 74 9.47 15.99 -8.29
C PRO A 74 10.71 15.46 -7.57
N ASN A 75 10.92 15.73 -6.27
CA ASN A 75 12.21 15.46 -5.61
C ASN A 75 12.05 15.11 -4.12
N ALA A 76 11.56 13.92 -3.82
CA ALA A 76 11.66 13.38 -2.47
C ALA A 76 12.81 12.37 -2.38
N GLU A 77 13.87 12.72 -1.65
CA GLU A 77 14.94 11.78 -1.28
C GLU A 77 14.39 10.77 -0.26
N TYR A 78 13.89 9.63 -0.75
CA TYR A 78 13.43 8.54 0.11
C TYR A 78 14.62 7.73 0.62
N ARG A 79 15.13 8.07 1.81
CA ARG A 79 15.99 7.16 2.58
C ARG A 79 15.23 5.86 2.87
N ARG A 80 15.83 4.70 2.59
CA ARG A 80 15.29 3.38 2.99
C ARG A 80 15.05 3.38 4.51
N LYS A 81 13.78 3.40 4.93
CA LYS A 81 13.36 3.30 6.33
C LYS A 81 13.24 1.84 6.74
N SER A 82 13.37 1.56 8.03
CA SER A 82 13.22 0.19 8.54
C SER A 82 11.74 -0.23 8.55
N LYS A 83 11.47 -1.55 8.52
CA LYS A 83 10.10 -2.12 8.62
C LYS A 83 9.30 -1.55 9.79
N SER A 84 9.94 -1.35 10.95
CA SER A 84 9.31 -0.80 12.16
C SER A 84 8.77 0.60 11.91
N ASP A 85 9.59 1.48 11.32
CA ASP A 85 9.22 2.88 11.08
C ASP A 85 8.01 3.01 10.12
N ILE A 86 7.85 2.05 9.22
CA ILE A 86 6.72 2.00 8.29
C ILE A 86 5.45 1.60 9.03
N ILE A 87 5.53 0.57 9.88
CA ILE A 87 4.40 0.13 10.70
C ILE A 87 3.96 1.27 11.63
N ASP A 88 4.91 1.94 12.29
CA ASP A 88 4.61 3.04 13.20
C ASP A 88 3.93 4.22 12.48
N ARG A 89 4.34 4.52 11.24
CA ARG A 89 3.66 5.53 10.39
C ARG A 89 2.25 5.09 10.01
N ILE A 90 2.05 3.82 9.63
CA ILE A 90 0.73 3.28 9.30
C ILE A 90 -0.19 3.40 10.52
N VAL A 91 0.27 2.98 11.70
CA VAL A 91 -0.49 3.08 12.95
C VAL A 91 -0.81 4.53 13.29
N THR A 92 0.18 5.43 13.22
CA THR A 92 -0.02 6.85 13.50
C THR A 92 -1.07 7.50 12.60
N ILE A 93 -1.08 7.16 11.30
CA ILE A 93 -2.08 7.68 10.36
C ILE A 93 -3.46 7.09 10.70
N LEU A 94 -3.55 5.80 11.01
CA LEU A 94 -4.81 5.16 11.40
C LEU A 94 -5.38 5.75 12.69
N GLU A 95 -4.54 6.06 13.68
CA GLU A 95 -4.93 6.64 14.98
C GLU A 95 -5.36 8.10 14.86
N LYS A 96 -4.72 8.90 14.01
CA LYS A 96 -5.12 10.31 13.79
C LYS A 96 -6.46 10.46 13.05
N GLU A 97 -6.84 9.44 12.30
CA GLU A 97 -8.03 9.44 11.44
C GLU A 97 -9.24 8.72 12.09
N LEU A 98 -9.10 8.22 13.32
CA LEU A 98 -10.15 7.58 14.13
C LEU A 98 -10.82 8.59 15.06
#